data_AF-A0A9E0HIY7-F1
#
_entry.id   AF-A0A9E0HIY7-F1
#
_cell.length_a   1.000
_cell.length_b   1.000
_cell.length_c   1.000
_cell.angle_alpha   90.00
_cell.angle_beta   90.00
_cell.angle_gamma   90.00
#
_symmetry.space_group_name_H-M   'P 1'
#
loop_
_entity.id
_entity.type
_entity.pdbx_description
1 polymer ?
#
loop_
_entity_poly.entity_id
_entity_poly.type
_entity_poly.pdbx_seq_one_letter_code
_entity_poly.pdbx_strand_id
1 'polypeptide(L)'
;MKGGRRARVMLAPAHAERVARAIAHGHPWIYDRALAGAPDVLAGSLVVVASAGQPLGAGFYDPAAPIRVRLLSRDPDAALDETWTRAAAAAAAERRRHLPALAATDAVRAVHGENDGLPGLTVDVYAGVAVVVFDGGAAAAFWRPRLDAALAGLVDGGLAISRRWIRGVRGAREAGTGDGGPLVAIREGDARFTVDVRAGQKTGFFLDQRGNRARVAALSAGARVLNLCAYTGGFSIACGLAGASAVTSVDLAPAAIAAADAHWRDNGLAPTRHRGVVADCFAFLDEAAAARRRWDVVVVDPPSFAASEAARPSAVAAYTRLNRAALAVTAPDGLLVSASCSSHIDEADLRAIVAAAGAGRDLRVLEARGADADHPVRAGFPEGRYLKLLLVA
;
A
#
# COMPACT_ATOMS: atom_id res chain seq x y z
N MET A 1 11.15 10.56 35.02
CA MET A 1 10.05 9.76 35.61
C MET A 1 10.60 8.41 36.02
N LYS A 2 10.40 7.99 37.27
CA LYS A 2 10.81 6.66 37.77
C LYS A 2 10.14 5.58 36.91
N GLY A 3 10.92 4.65 36.37
CA GLY A 3 10.47 3.61 35.45
C GLY A 3 9.43 2.69 36.10
N GLY A 4 8.15 2.93 35.81
CA GLY A 4 7.09 2.00 36.14
C GLY A 4 7.33 0.69 35.41
N ARG A 5 7.29 -0.43 36.15
CA ARG A 5 7.42 -1.77 35.58
C ARG A 5 6.30 -1.95 34.53
N ARG A 6 6.67 -2.20 33.27
CA ARG A 6 5.69 -2.46 32.20
C ARG A 6 4.81 -3.65 32.57
N ALA A 7 3.52 -3.56 32.27
CA ALA A 7 2.62 -4.71 32.41
C ALA A 7 3.13 -5.87 31.54
N ARG A 8 2.92 -7.10 32.00
CA ARG A 8 3.34 -8.32 31.29
C ARG A 8 2.15 -8.99 30.65
N VAL A 9 2.35 -9.49 29.45
CA VAL A 9 1.40 -10.31 28.71
C VAL A 9 2.04 -11.67 28.49
N MET A 10 1.38 -12.71 29.00
CA MET A 10 1.89 -14.07 28.97
C MET A 10 1.41 -14.79 27.71
N LEU A 11 2.33 -15.47 27.03
CA LEU A 11 1.98 -16.40 25.96
C LEU A 11 1.29 -17.64 26.54
N ALA A 12 0.25 -18.12 25.87
CA ALA A 12 -0.37 -19.39 26.18
C ALA A 12 0.60 -20.55 25.92
N PRO A 13 0.71 -21.57 26.81
CA PRO A 13 1.66 -22.68 26.64
C PRO A 13 1.59 -23.36 25.27
N ALA A 14 0.39 -23.54 24.73
CA ALA A 14 0.15 -24.16 23.41
C ALA A 14 0.73 -23.38 22.21
N HIS A 15 1.08 -22.10 22.39
CA HIS A 15 1.62 -21.25 21.33
C HIS A 15 3.01 -20.67 21.63
N ALA A 16 3.48 -20.85 22.87
CA ALA A 16 4.68 -20.20 23.41
C ALA A 16 5.92 -20.41 22.53
N GLU A 17 6.27 -21.65 22.20
CA GLU A 17 7.48 -21.95 21.44
C GLU A 17 7.45 -21.35 20.02
N ARG A 18 6.34 -21.59 19.30
CA ARG A 18 6.15 -21.08 17.93
C ARG A 18 6.21 -19.55 17.89
N VAL A 19 5.54 -18.88 18.81
CA VAL A 19 5.50 -17.42 18.87
C VAL A 19 6.84 -16.86 19.29
N ALA A 20 7.52 -17.43 20.30
CA ALA A 20 8.87 -17.01 20.69
C ALA A 20 9.86 -17.13 19.52
N ARG A 21 9.78 -18.23 18.74
CA ARG A 21 10.57 -18.41 17.53
C ARG A 21 10.24 -17.36 16.47
N ALA A 22 8.96 -17.05 16.25
CA ALA A 22 8.55 -16.01 15.31
C ALA A 22 9.07 -14.61 15.73
N ILE A 23 9.00 -14.28 17.02
CA ILE A 23 9.58 -13.05 17.59
C ILE A 23 11.09 -13.00 17.33
N ALA A 24 11.80 -14.10 17.58
CA ALA A 24 13.24 -14.20 17.34
C ALA A 24 13.58 -13.95 15.86
N HIS A 25 12.75 -14.43 14.93
CA HIS A 25 12.88 -14.16 13.49
C HIS A 25 12.36 -12.77 13.07
N GLY A 26 11.84 -11.97 13.99
CA GLY A 26 11.47 -10.57 13.75
C GLY A 26 10.02 -10.34 13.39
N HIS A 27 9.13 -11.33 13.59
CA HIS A 27 7.69 -11.17 13.38
C HIS A 27 7.10 -10.19 14.42
N PRO A 28 6.40 -9.12 13.99
CA PRO A 28 5.99 -8.03 14.87
C PRO A 28 4.65 -8.28 15.58
N TRP A 29 3.83 -9.21 15.10
CA TRP A 29 2.47 -9.38 15.62
C TRP A 29 2.34 -10.54 16.59
N ILE A 30 1.63 -10.29 17.68
CA ILE A 30 1.14 -11.30 18.63
C ILE A 30 -0.38 -11.28 18.60
N TYR A 31 -0.97 -12.39 18.17
CA TYR A 31 -2.41 -12.54 18.04
C TYR A 31 -3.08 -12.86 19.39
N ASP A 32 -4.36 -12.54 19.49
CA ASP A 32 -5.21 -12.82 20.65
C ASP A 32 -5.17 -14.27 21.13
N ARG A 33 -5.33 -15.21 20.21
CA ARG A 33 -5.25 -16.65 20.46
C ARG A 33 -3.92 -17.10 21.05
N ALA A 34 -2.84 -16.32 20.89
CA ALA A 34 -1.53 -16.64 21.41
C ALA A 34 -1.32 -16.25 22.89
N LEU A 35 -2.26 -15.52 23.50
CA LEU A 35 -2.14 -15.00 24.85
C LEU A 35 -2.90 -15.86 25.86
N ALA A 36 -2.34 -16.01 27.07
CA ALA A 36 -2.99 -16.72 28.18
C ALA A 36 -4.09 -15.88 28.86
N GLY A 37 -4.08 -14.57 28.66
CA GLY A 37 -5.04 -13.63 29.24
C GLY A 37 -4.82 -12.20 28.75
N ALA A 38 -5.79 -11.34 29.02
CA ALA A 38 -5.71 -9.92 28.71
C ALA A 38 -5.21 -9.13 29.94
N PRO A 39 -4.18 -8.29 29.80
CA PRO A 39 -3.81 -7.34 30.84
C PRO A 39 -4.89 -6.26 30.98
N ASP A 40 -5.05 -5.72 32.19
CA ASP A 40 -5.87 -4.53 32.42
C ASP A 40 -5.05 -3.26 32.13
N VAL A 41 -4.94 -2.92 30.84
CA VAL A 41 -4.24 -1.72 30.36
C VAL A 41 -4.99 -1.06 29.22
N LEU A 42 -4.80 0.26 29.10
CA LEU A 42 -5.41 1.03 28.01
C LEU A 42 -4.78 0.68 26.66
N ALA A 43 -5.56 0.85 25.58
CA ALA A 43 -5.07 0.73 24.21
C ALA A 43 -3.85 1.65 23.97
N GLY A 44 -2.81 1.12 23.33
CA GLY A 44 -1.55 1.83 23.10
C GLY A 44 -0.57 1.79 24.29
N SER A 45 -0.94 1.19 25.43
CA SER A 45 -0.02 1.02 26.57
C SER A 45 1.13 0.07 26.21
N LEU A 46 2.34 0.40 26.69
CA LEU A 46 3.50 -0.47 26.55
C LEU A 46 3.37 -1.69 27.46
N VAL A 47 3.62 -2.86 26.88
CA VAL A 47 3.62 -4.16 27.56
C VAL A 47 4.86 -4.95 27.18
N VAL A 48 5.24 -5.88 28.06
CA VAL A 48 6.28 -6.88 27.81
C VAL A 48 5.60 -8.22 27.51
N VAL A 49 5.96 -8.83 26.39
CA VAL A 49 5.53 -10.18 26.04
C VAL A 49 6.48 -11.18 26.72
N ALA A 50 5.94 -12.18 27.39
CA ALA A 50 6.73 -13.17 28.11
C ALA A 50 6.21 -14.60 27.91
N SER A 51 7.12 -15.57 28.00
CA SER A 51 6.83 -17.00 27.96
C SER A 51 7.42 -17.67 29.20
N ALA A 52 6.61 -18.43 29.96
CA ALA A 52 7.05 -19.08 31.20
C ALA A 52 7.84 -18.16 32.16
N GLY A 53 7.47 -16.87 32.21
CA GLY A 53 8.09 -15.84 33.03
C GLY A 53 9.29 -15.13 32.38
N GLN A 54 9.83 -15.69 31.29
CA GLN A 54 10.95 -15.11 30.54
C GLN A 54 10.46 -14.05 29.55
N PRO A 55 10.96 -12.79 29.64
CA PRO A 55 10.57 -11.73 28.73
C PRO A 55 11.19 -11.93 27.34
N LEU A 56 10.39 -11.68 26.29
CA LEU A 56 10.75 -11.92 24.89
C LEU A 56 10.84 -10.64 24.04
N GLY A 57 10.23 -9.56 24.50
CA GLY A 57 10.19 -8.29 23.78
C GLY A 57 9.13 -7.35 24.33
N ALA A 58 9.11 -6.12 23.82
CA ALA A 58 8.19 -5.07 24.22
C ALA A 58 7.44 -4.48 23.02
N GLY A 59 6.18 -4.12 23.23
CA GLY A 59 5.28 -3.59 22.22
C GLY A 59 4.11 -2.83 22.83
N PHE A 60 3.24 -2.27 22.00
CA PHE A 60 1.99 -1.67 22.48
C PHE A 60 0.82 -2.64 22.38
N TYR A 61 -0.11 -2.55 23.34
CA TYR A 61 -1.26 -3.44 23.45
C TYR A 61 -2.53 -2.88 22.77
N ASP A 62 -3.30 -3.72 22.10
CA ASP A 62 -4.60 -3.41 21.49
C ASP A 62 -5.71 -4.34 22.03
N PRO A 63 -6.58 -3.86 22.93
CA PRO A 63 -7.67 -4.65 23.52
C PRO A 63 -8.86 -4.88 22.58
N ALA A 64 -8.88 -4.29 21.37
CA ALA A 64 -9.99 -4.45 20.42
C ALA A 64 -9.61 -5.23 19.15
N ALA A 65 -8.32 -5.39 18.85
CA ALA A 65 -7.85 -6.05 17.63
C ALA A 65 -7.50 -7.54 17.81
N PRO A 66 -7.65 -8.38 16.76
CA PRO A 66 -7.07 -9.73 16.73
C PRO A 66 -5.54 -9.73 16.92
N ILE A 67 -4.85 -8.67 16.51
CA ILE A 67 -3.43 -8.45 16.80
C ILE A 67 -3.37 -7.68 18.12
N ARG A 68 -3.11 -8.38 19.22
CA ARG A 68 -3.14 -7.83 20.58
C ARG A 68 -1.88 -7.08 20.95
N VAL A 69 -0.72 -7.50 20.44
CA VAL A 69 0.53 -6.78 20.66
C VAL A 69 1.21 -6.59 19.33
N ARG A 70 1.62 -5.35 19.08
CA ARG A 70 2.57 -5.03 18.00
C ARG A 70 3.93 -4.72 18.63
N LEU A 71 4.90 -5.58 18.39
CA LEU A 71 6.24 -5.50 18.95
C LEU A 71 7.03 -4.34 18.34
N LEU A 72 7.62 -3.54 19.21
CA LEU A 72 8.51 -2.43 18.89
C LEU A 72 9.98 -2.85 19.02
N SER A 73 10.28 -3.75 19.97
CA SER A 73 11.62 -4.25 20.23
C SER A 73 11.60 -5.71 20.69
N ARG A 74 12.66 -6.46 20.32
CA ARG A 74 12.97 -7.79 20.89
C ARG A 74 13.71 -7.68 22.23
N ASP A 75 14.30 -6.52 22.51
CA ASP A 75 14.80 -6.20 23.84
C ASP A 75 13.60 -5.74 24.71
N PRO A 76 13.21 -6.52 25.73
CA PRO A 76 12.08 -6.19 26.59
C PRO A 76 12.30 -4.94 27.45
N ASP A 77 13.57 -4.56 27.68
CA ASP A 77 13.96 -3.43 28.52
C ASP A 77 14.29 -2.17 27.70
N ALA A 78 14.24 -2.25 26.37
CA ALA A 78 14.49 -1.13 25.46
C ALA A 78 13.73 0.12 25.88
N ALA A 79 14.40 1.26 25.93
CA ALA A 79 13.78 2.56 26.24
C ALA A 79 12.97 3.06 25.03
N LEU A 80 11.69 2.67 24.95
CA LEU A 80 10.76 3.01 23.87
C LEU A 80 10.16 4.43 24.06
N ASP A 81 11.04 5.41 24.19
CA ASP A 81 10.72 6.83 24.39
C ASP A 81 10.80 7.65 23.08
N GLU A 82 10.76 8.97 23.19
CA GLU A 82 10.88 9.88 22.04
C GLU A 82 12.24 9.81 21.35
N THR A 83 13.33 9.55 22.09
CA THR A 83 14.67 9.40 21.52
C THR A 83 14.73 8.16 20.64
N TRP A 84 14.20 7.04 21.13
CA TRP A 84 14.05 5.83 20.34
C TRP A 84 13.16 6.06 19.11
N THR A 85 12.04 6.75 19.30
CA THR A 85 11.09 7.04 18.21
C THR A 85 11.76 7.83 17.09
N ARG A 86 12.50 8.89 17.43
CA ARG A 86 13.25 9.72 16.49
C ARG A 86 14.31 8.92 15.74
N ALA A 87 15.09 8.11 16.45
CA ALA A 87 16.11 7.27 15.85
C ALA A 87 15.51 6.23 14.88
N ALA A 88 14.39 5.60 15.25
CA ALA A 88 13.71 4.62 14.41
C ALA A 88 13.12 5.26 13.13
N ALA A 89 12.49 6.43 13.24
CA ALA A 89 11.97 7.17 12.10
C ALA A 89 13.08 7.68 11.17
N ALA A 90 14.16 8.26 11.72
CA ALA A 90 15.31 8.70 10.95
C ALA A 90 15.95 7.53 10.19
N ALA A 91 16.10 6.36 10.82
CA ALA A 91 16.60 5.17 10.16
C ALA A 91 15.67 4.70 9.02
N ALA A 92 14.35 4.84 9.16
CA ALA A 92 13.40 4.54 8.08
C ALA A 92 13.55 5.52 6.90
N ALA A 93 13.72 6.81 7.17
CA ALA A 93 13.96 7.84 6.17
C ALA A 93 15.27 7.61 5.42
N GLU A 94 16.36 7.32 6.15
CA GLU A 94 17.69 7.15 5.57
C GLU A 94 17.73 5.96 4.61
N ARG A 95 16.99 4.88 4.93
CA ARG A 95 16.79 3.76 4.00
C ARG A 95 16.24 4.19 2.64
N ARG A 96 15.46 5.28 2.56
CA ARG A 96 14.94 5.81 1.28
C ARG A 96 15.93 6.74 0.61
N ARG A 97 16.63 7.60 1.37
CA ARG A 97 17.60 8.57 0.83
C ARG A 97 18.69 7.90 -0.01
N HIS A 98 19.08 6.68 0.33
CA HIS A 98 20.11 5.93 -0.38
C HIS A 98 19.61 5.08 -1.56
N LEU A 99 18.31 5.06 -1.86
CA LEU A 99 17.77 4.24 -2.96
C LEU A 99 17.83 5.00 -4.29
N PRO A 100 18.61 4.53 -5.28
CA PRO A 100 18.67 5.19 -6.60
C PRO A 100 17.31 5.25 -7.29
N ALA A 101 16.44 4.25 -7.04
CA ALA A 101 15.08 4.20 -7.57
C ALA A 101 14.21 5.39 -7.13
N LEU A 102 14.58 6.09 -6.05
CA LEU A 102 13.84 7.23 -5.51
C LEU A 102 14.51 8.58 -5.82
N ALA A 103 15.64 8.59 -6.54
CA ALA A 103 16.39 9.82 -6.82
C ALA A 103 15.61 10.81 -7.71
N ALA A 104 14.69 10.32 -8.55
CA ALA A 104 13.91 11.12 -9.48
C ALA A 104 12.48 11.38 -9.01
N THR A 105 12.20 11.39 -7.70
CA THR A 105 10.87 11.68 -7.15
C THR A 105 10.95 12.60 -5.93
N ASP A 106 9.92 13.42 -5.73
CA ASP A 106 9.72 14.21 -4.50
C ASP A 106 8.58 13.66 -3.63
N ALA A 107 7.97 12.55 -4.04
CA ALA A 107 6.97 11.82 -3.27
C ALA A 107 7.49 10.45 -2.84
N VAL A 108 7.47 10.11 -1.55
CA VAL A 108 8.02 8.86 -0.99
C VAL A 108 7.23 8.34 0.22
N ARG A 109 7.15 7.01 0.37
CA ARG A 109 6.79 6.37 1.64
C ARG A 109 7.98 6.44 2.59
N ALA A 110 7.97 7.40 3.51
CA ALA A 110 9.04 7.60 4.49
C ALA A 110 9.01 6.57 5.63
N VAL A 111 7.80 6.17 6.07
CA VAL A 111 7.60 5.12 7.07
C VAL A 111 6.52 4.16 6.60
N HIS A 112 6.81 2.86 6.68
CA HIS A 112 5.98 1.75 6.24
C HIS A 112 5.70 0.74 7.37
N GLY A 113 5.21 1.24 8.51
CA GLY A 113 4.66 0.41 9.57
C GLY A 113 5.65 -0.57 10.17
N GLU A 114 5.16 -1.79 10.32
CA GLU A 114 5.86 -2.98 10.80
C GLU A 114 7.18 -3.22 10.07
N ASN A 115 7.22 -2.96 8.76
CA ASN A 115 8.40 -3.21 7.94
C ASN A 115 9.58 -2.28 8.30
N ASP A 116 9.28 -1.11 8.88
CA ASP A 116 10.28 -0.16 9.34
C ASP A 116 10.53 -0.21 10.85
N GLY A 117 9.88 -1.13 11.57
CA GLY A 117 9.97 -1.21 13.04
C GLY A 117 9.11 -0.17 13.76
N LEU A 118 8.14 0.42 13.06
CA LEU A 118 7.19 1.41 13.58
C LEU A 118 5.74 0.90 13.38
N PRO A 119 5.33 -0.22 14.03
CA PRO A 119 4.09 -0.91 13.71
C PRO A 119 2.85 -0.01 13.74
N GLY A 120 2.03 -0.10 12.70
CA GLY A 120 0.81 0.69 12.59
C GLY A 120 1.02 2.20 12.38
N LEU A 121 2.25 2.67 12.14
CA LEU A 121 2.54 4.03 11.70
C LEU A 121 2.96 4.03 10.23
N THR A 122 2.28 4.83 9.41
CA THR A 122 2.55 4.95 8.00
C THR A 122 2.68 6.43 7.64
N VAL A 123 3.78 6.84 7.02
CA VAL A 123 4.07 8.25 6.67
C VAL A 123 4.44 8.33 5.19
N ASP A 124 3.66 9.09 4.42
CA ASP A 124 4.05 9.54 3.08
C ASP A 124 4.53 10.97 3.15
N VAL A 125 5.53 11.30 2.34
CA VAL A 125 5.97 12.68 2.14
C VAL A 125 5.76 13.00 0.67
N TYR A 126 4.99 14.05 0.38
CA TYR A 126 4.71 14.57 -0.95
C TYR A 126 5.30 15.99 -1.04
N ALA A 127 6.41 16.18 -1.75
CA ALA A 127 7.06 17.49 -1.91
C ALA A 127 7.20 18.28 -0.58
N GLY A 128 7.61 17.61 0.49
CA GLY A 128 7.76 18.18 1.84
C GLY A 128 6.52 18.09 2.74
N VAL A 129 5.35 17.71 2.21
CA VAL A 129 4.11 17.53 2.97
C VAL A 129 3.97 16.11 3.49
N ALA A 130 3.96 15.94 4.82
CA ALA A 130 3.81 14.63 5.47
C ALA A 130 2.34 14.24 5.71
N VAL A 131 1.92 13.11 5.14
CA VAL A 131 0.60 12.49 5.36
C VAL A 131 0.77 11.27 6.27
N VAL A 132 0.16 11.32 7.45
CA VAL A 132 0.37 10.34 8.52
C VAL A 132 -0.87 9.52 8.77
N VAL A 133 -0.73 8.20 8.69
CA VAL A 133 -1.78 7.22 8.93
C VAL A 133 -1.42 6.36 10.13
N PHE A 134 -2.37 6.23 11.06
CA PHE A 134 -2.33 5.23 12.12
C PHE A 134 -3.25 4.08 11.77
N ASP A 135 -2.79 2.85 11.94
CA ASP A 135 -3.60 1.65 11.75
C ASP A 135 -4.30 1.24 13.06
N GLY A 136 -5.47 1.84 13.30
CA GLY A 136 -6.33 1.53 14.45
C GLY A 136 -6.11 2.40 15.68
N GLY A 137 -7.01 2.25 16.66
CA GLY A 137 -7.07 3.09 17.86
C GLY A 137 -5.83 2.98 18.75
N ALA A 138 -5.29 1.77 18.96
CA ALA A 138 -4.10 1.56 19.79
C ALA A 138 -2.84 2.18 19.17
N ALA A 139 -2.65 2.04 17.86
CA ALA A 139 -1.55 2.70 17.13
C ALA A 139 -1.66 4.23 17.24
N ALA A 140 -2.87 4.77 17.06
CA ALA A 140 -3.12 6.20 17.22
C ALA A 140 -2.85 6.69 18.66
N ALA A 141 -3.23 5.93 19.69
CA ALA A 141 -2.97 6.27 21.08
C ALA A 141 -1.47 6.23 21.42
N PHE A 142 -0.73 5.28 20.83
CA PHE A 142 0.71 5.15 21.04
C PHE A 142 1.53 6.22 20.30
N TRP A 143 1.25 6.43 19.01
CA TRP A 143 2.10 7.27 18.14
C TRP A 143 1.77 8.75 18.19
N ARG A 144 0.51 9.14 18.44
CA ARG A 144 0.11 10.55 18.42
C ARG A 144 0.87 11.42 19.44
N PRO A 145 1.07 10.99 20.69
CA PRO A 145 1.90 11.75 21.64
C PRO A 145 3.39 11.81 21.25
N ARG A 146 3.83 10.98 20.31
CA ARG A 146 5.24 10.85 19.85
C ARG A 146 5.43 11.37 18.43
N LEU A 147 4.42 12.04 17.87
CA LEU A 147 4.39 12.34 16.44
C LEU A 147 5.52 13.30 16.05
N ASP A 148 5.79 14.32 16.86
CA ASP A 148 6.88 15.26 16.60
C ASP A 148 8.23 14.56 16.54
N ALA A 149 8.47 13.59 17.44
CA ALA A 149 9.67 12.77 17.40
C ALA A 149 9.71 11.86 16.16
N ALA A 150 8.57 11.27 15.76
CA ALA A 150 8.47 10.39 14.60
C ALA A 150 8.60 11.13 13.26
N LEU A 151 8.28 12.41 13.21
CA LEU A 151 8.37 13.23 12.00
C LEU A 151 9.67 14.03 11.91
N ALA A 152 10.39 14.17 13.02
CA ALA A 152 11.66 14.86 13.03
C ALA A 152 12.68 14.18 12.11
N GLY A 153 13.18 14.94 11.13
CA GLY A 153 14.12 14.46 10.11
C GLY A 153 13.46 13.85 8.86
N LEU A 154 12.13 13.72 8.85
CA LEU A 154 11.37 13.31 7.65
C LEU A 154 10.98 14.51 6.77
N VAL A 155 10.70 15.65 7.39
CA VAL A 155 10.28 16.88 6.71
C VAL A 155 10.95 18.11 7.35
N ASP A 156 11.42 19.03 6.51
CA ASP A 156 11.91 20.34 6.93
C ASP A 156 10.77 21.37 6.79
N GLY A 157 10.19 21.85 7.91
CA GLY A 157 9.50 23.15 7.93
C GLY A 157 8.04 23.26 7.45
N GLY A 158 7.12 22.34 7.75
CA GLY A 158 5.68 22.64 7.59
C GLY A 158 4.79 21.40 7.55
N LEU A 159 4.01 21.21 8.60
CA LEU A 159 3.30 19.97 8.89
C LEU A 159 1.85 20.04 8.39
N ALA A 160 1.56 19.55 7.17
CA ALA A 160 0.19 19.28 6.77
C ALA A 160 -0.23 17.84 7.16
N ILE A 161 -0.50 17.60 8.45
CA ILE A 161 -1.02 16.31 8.90
C ILE A 161 -2.39 16.08 8.24
N SER A 162 -2.51 15.05 7.40
CA SER A 162 -3.80 14.62 6.87
C SER A 162 -4.02 13.13 7.16
N ARG A 163 -4.89 12.85 8.14
CA ARG A 163 -5.78 11.67 8.28
C ARG A 163 -5.35 10.43 9.10
N ARG A 164 -6.10 10.21 10.18
CA ARG A 164 -6.23 8.96 10.97
C ARG A 164 -7.06 7.91 10.20
N TRP A 165 -6.65 6.64 10.20
CA TRP A 165 -7.52 5.51 9.81
C TRP A 165 -7.96 4.72 11.05
N ILE A 166 -9.27 4.55 11.21
CA ILE A 166 -9.85 3.69 12.25
C ILE A 166 -10.20 2.35 11.59
N ARG A 167 -9.60 1.28 12.11
CA ARG A 167 -9.90 -0.09 11.67
C ARG A 167 -11.40 -0.37 11.85
N GLY A 168 -12.08 -0.79 10.79
CA GLY A 168 -13.47 -1.28 10.85
C GLY A 168 -14.54 -0.41 10.17
N VAL A 169 -14.20 0.78 9.67
CA VAL A 169 -15.14 1.58 8.86
C VAL A 169 -14.49 1.99 7.55
N ARG A 170 -14.95 1.39 6.44
CA ARG A 170 -14.45 1.70 5.09
C ARG A 170 -14.73 3.18 4.78
N GLY A 171 -13.69 3.99 4.68
CA GLY A 171 -13.80 5.42 4.36
C GLY A 171 -13.93 6.37 5.56
N ALA A 172 -13.93 5.89 6.81
CA ALA A 172 -13.88 6.80 7.97
C ALA A 172 -12.51 7.48 8.03
N ARG A 173 -12.52 8.81 7.96
CA ARG A 173 -11.36 9.69 8.01
C ARG A 173 -11.66 10.79 9.03
N GLU A 174 -10.80 10.94 10.03
CA GLU A 174 -10.77 12.19 10.80
C GLU A 174 -9.95 13.23 10.04
N ALA A 175 -10.42 14.48 10.01
CA ALA A 175 -9.63 15.59 9.48
C ALA A 175 -8.32 15.69 10.27
N GLY A 176 -7.19 15.72 9.56
CA GLY A 176 -5.91 16.04 10.18
C GLY A 176 -5.80 17.55 10.38
N THR A 177 -4.95 17.95 11.33
CA THR A 177 -4.63 19.35 11.62
C THR A 177 -3.39 19.74 10.84
N GLY A 178 -3.52 20.67 9.89
CA GLY A 178 -2.42 21.09 9.04
C GLY A 178 -2.74 22.38 8.27
N ASP A 179 -1.72 23.20 8.09
CA ASP A 179 -1.75 24.51 7.41
C ASP A 179 -1.59 24.41 5.89
N GLY A 180 -0.99 23.33 5.39
CA GLY A 180 -0.85 23.07 3.95
C GLY A 180 -2.18 22.87 3.24
N GLY A 181 -2.30 23.44 2.04
CA GLY A 181 -3.44 23.25 1.15
C GLY A 181 -3.69 21.77 0.81
N PRO A 182 -4.91 21.40 0.38
CA PRO A 182 -5.25 20.00 0.08
C PRO A 182 -4.49 19.41 -1.10
N LEU A 183 -4.01 20.24 -2.03
CA LEU A 183 -3.41 19.82 -3.28
C LEU A 183 -1.90 20.04 -3.22
N VAL A 184 -1.14 18.99 -3.51
CA VAL A 184 0.33 19.00 -3.51
C VAL A 184 0.83 18.55 -4.87
N ALA A 185 1.56 19.41 -5.57
CA ALA A 185 2.21 19.03 -6.81
C ALA A 185 3.43 18.14 -6.50
N ILE A 186 3.55 17.03 -7.23
CA ILE A 186 4.66 16.09 -7.09
C ILE A 186 5.24 15.73 -8.46
N ARG A 187 6.46 15.22 -8.44
CA ARG A 187 7.16 14.65 -9.58
C ARG A 187 7.53 13.19 -9.30
N GLU A 188 7.30 12.34 -10.29
CA GLU A 188 7.79 10.96 -10.34
C GLU A 188 8.44 10.71 -11.70
N GLY A 189 9.77 10.66 -11.72
CA GLY A 189 10.54 10.68 -12.96
C GLY A 189 10.29 11.96 -13.74
N ASP A 190 9.82 11.80 -14.97
CA ASP A 190 9.39 12.91 -15.83
C ASP A 190 7.91 13.28 -15.66
N ALA A 191 7.14 12.45 -14.95
CA ALA A 191 5.72 12.66 -14.75
C ALA A 191 5.45 13.65 -13.61
N ARG A 192 4.47 14.52 -13.83
CA ARG A 192 3.93 15.47 -12.85
C ARG A 192 2.52 15.09 -12.45
N PHE A 193 2.22 15.15 -11.17
CA PHE A 193 0.89 14.87 -10.63
C PHE A 193 0.49 15.92 -9.60
N THR A 194 -0.81 16.13 -9.42
CA THR A 194 -1.37 16.87 -8.30
C THR A 194 -2.07 15.90 -7.36
N VAL A 195 -1.58 15.81 -6.14
CA VAL A 195 -2.08 14.90 -5.10
C VAL A 195 -3.04 15.63 -4.19
N ASP A 196 -4.28 15.16 -4.11
CA ASP A 196 -5.19 15.59 -3.06
C ASP A 196 -4.92 14.81 -1.77
N VAL A 197 -4.06 15.36 -0.91
CA VAL A 197 -3.69 14.75 0.38
C VAL A 197 -4.85 14.76 1.38
N ARG A 198 -5.93 15.49 1.10
CA ARG A 198 -7.17 15.45 1.88
C ARG A 198 -8.13 14.46 1.24
N ALA A 199 -8.80 14.77 0.14
CA ALA A 199 -9.87 13.91 -0.37
C ALA A 199 -9.39 12.63 -1.06
N GLY A 200 -8.14 12.56 -1.54
CA GLY A 200 -7.61 11.45 -2.34
C GLY A 200 -7.65 10.08 -1.64
N GLN A 201 -7.57 9.00 -2.41
CA GLN A 201 -7.56 7.63 -1.89
C GLN A 201 -6.23 7.31 -1.19
N LYS A 202 -6.23 6.33 -0.25
CA LYS A 202 -5.11 6.08 0.67
C LYS A 202 -4.67 7.35 1.40
N THR A 203 -3.52 7.90 1.00
CA THR A 203 -2.89 9.13 1.49
C THR A 203 -2.88 10.25 0.44
N GLY A 204 -3.52 10.01 -0.71
CA GLY A 204 -3.61 10.92 -1.85
C GLY A 204 -3.19 10.25 -3.16
N PHE A 205 -2.15 9.42 -3.14
CA PHE A 205 -1.61 8.78 -4.34
C PHE A 205 -1.03 7.38 -4.03
N PHE A 206 -0.94 6.52 -5.03
CA PHE A 206 -0.45 5.14 -4.90
C PHE A 206 1.06 5.09 -5.20
N LEU A 207 1.89 5.46 -4.21
CA LEU A 207 3.36 5.43 -4.34
C LEU A 207 3.91 4.01 -4.49
N ASP A 208 3.20 3.01 -3.96
CA ASP A 208 3.54 1.59 -4.05
C ASP A 208 3.62 1.06 -5.49
N GLN A 209 2.94 1.71 -6.43
CA GLN A 209 2.91 1.33 -7.85
C GLN A 209 3.99 2.02 -8.71
N ARG A 210 4.85 2.89 -8.16
CA ARG A 210 5.84 3.68 -8.93
C ARG A 210 6.71 2.82 -9.84
N GLY A 211 7.42 1.85 -9.27
CA GLY A 211 8.28 0.95 -10.05
C GLY A 211 7.52 0.14 -11.10
N ASN A 212 6.23 -0.15 -10.85
CA ASN A 212 5.38 -0.85 -11.81
C ASN A 212 4.90 0.08 -12.94
N ARG A 213 4.55 1.33 -12.64
CA ARG A 213 4.24 2.36 -13.66
C ARG A 213 5.41 2.54 -14.61
N ALA A 214 6.62 2.70 -14.08
CA ALA A 214 7.83 2.81 -14.89
C ALA A 214 8.06 1.57 -15.76
N ARG A 215 7.83 0.36 -15.22
CA ARG A 215 8.01 -0.88 -15.98
C ARG A 215 7.00 -1.02 -17.12
N VAL A 216 5.72 -0.77 -16.86
CA VAL A 216 4.66 -0.85 -17.87
C VAL A 216 4.88 0.22 -18.95
N ALA A 217 5.27 1.43 -18.55
CA ALA A 217 5.59 2.51 -19.48
C ALA A 217 6.71 2.11 -20.46
N ALA A 218 7.77 1.48 -19.97
CA ALA A 218 8.88 1.00 -20.81
C ALA A 218 8.47 -0.06 -21.86
N LEU A 219 7.31 -0.69 -21.70
CA LEU A 219 6.75 -1.68 -22.63
C LEU A 219 5.63 -1.09 -23.51
N SER A 220 5.33 0.21 -23.38
CA SER A 220 4.14 0.82 -23.98
C SER A 220 4.43 1.75 -25.17
N ALA A 221 5.68 1.90 -25.61
CA ALA A 221 6.03 2.75 -26.74
C ALA A 221 5.27 2.31 -28.01
N GLY A 222 4.54 3.23 -28.65
CA GLY A 222 3.70 2.95 -29.82
C GLY A 222 2.43 2.13 -29.54
N ALA A 223 2.24 1.59 -28.34
CA ALA A 223 1.11 0.73 -27.98
C ALA A 223 -0.19 1.52 -27.73
N ARG A 224 -1.33 0.88 -27.98
CA ARG A 224 -2.63 1.30 -27.45
C ARG A 224 -2.81 0.72 -26.07
N VAL A 225 -2.92 1.57 -25.07
CA VAL A 225 -2.99 1.18 -23.65
C VAL A 225 -4.41 1.36 -23.13
N LEU A 226 -4.94 0.34 -22.45
CA LEU A 226 -6.16 0.43 -21.64
C LEU A 226 -5.77 0.34 -20.17
N ASN A 227 -6.13 1.35 -19.38
CA ASN A 227 -5.93 1.37 -17.93
C ASN A 227 -7.28 1.29 -17.23
N LEU A 228 -7.57 0.16 -16.60
CA LEU A 228 -8.81 -0.10 -15.85
C LEU A 228 -8.61 0.18 -14.37
N CYS A 229 -9.64 0.73 -13.73
CA CYS A 229 -9.52 1.28 -12.37
C CYS A 229 -8.40 2.34 -12.32
N ALA A 230 -8.39 3.22 -13.33
CA ALA A 230 -7.27 4.10 -13.62
C ALA A 230 -6.95 5.10 -12.50
N TYR A 231 -7.90 5.34 -11.60
CA TYR A 231 -7.85 6.38 -10.59
C TYR A 231 -7.46 7.72 -11.24
N THR A 232 -6.45 8.42 -10.71
CA THR A 232 -5.95 9.71 -11.23
C THR A 232 -4.97 9.55 -12.40
N GLY A 233 -4.94 8.39 -13.04
CA GLY A 233 -4.24 8.16 -14.31
C GLY A 233 -2.77 7.80 -14.17
N GLY A 234 -2.28 7.33 -13.02
CA GLY A 234 -0.85 7.05 -12.80
C GLY A 234 -0.18 6.25 -13.92
N PHE A 235 -0.70 5.04 -14.24
CA PHE A 235 -0.20 4.25 -15.37
C PHE A 235 -0.39 4.95 -16.72
N SER A 236 -1.52 5.64 -16.89
CA SER A 236 -1.86 6.34 -18.13
C SER A 236 -0.85 7.44 -18.47
N ILE A 237 -0.48 8.28 -17.51
CA ILE A 237 0.52 9.33 -17.69
C ILE A 237 1.90 8.74 -17.99
N ALA A 238 2.32 7.73 -17.22
CA ALA A 238 3.61 7.07 -17.44
C ALA A 238 3.72 6.48 -18.85
N CYS A 239 2.68 5.77 -19.32
CA CYS A 239 2.66 5.21 -20.68
C CYS A 239 2.59 6.29 -21.76
N GLY A 240 1.84 7.37 -21.53
CA GLY A 240 1.74 8.50 -22.46
C GLY A 240 3.09 9.18 -22.69
N LEU A 241 3.82 9.45 -21.61
CA LEU A 241 5.19 10.00 -21.63
C LEU A 241 6.19 9.06 -22.29
N ALA A 242 6.04 7.74 -22.12
CA ALA A 242 6.84 6.73 -22.80
C ALA A 242 6.46 6.49 -24.28
N GLY A 243 5.53 7.27 -24.83
CA GLY A 243 5.22 7.25 -26.26
C GLY A 243 4.10 6.31 -26.69
N ALA A 244 3.19 5.90 -25.79
CA ALA A 244 1.99 5.14 -26.16
C ALA A 244 1.17 5.86 -27.24
N SER A 245 0.75 5.16 -28.29
CA SER A 245 0.04 5.78 -29.42
C SER A 245 -1.36 6.27 -29.03
N ALA A 246 -2.03 5.57 -28.11
CA ALA A 246 -3.28 5.99 -27.50
C ALA A 246 -3.42 5.39 -26.09
N VAL A 247 -4.08 6.11 -25.18
CA VAL A 247 -4.32 5.66 -23.81
C VAL A 247 -5.80 5.88 -23.46
N THR A 248 -6.48 4.81 -23.05
CA THR A 248 -7.85 4.89 -22.49
C THR A 248 -7.78 4.68 -20.98
N SER A 249 -8.29 5.62 -20.20
CA SER A 249 -8.38 5.53 -18.74
C SER A 249 -9.83 5.30 -18.34
N VAL A 250 -10.12 4.22 -17.61
CA VAL A 250 -11.48 3.86 -17.17
C VAL A 250 -11.53 3.80 -15.66
N ASP A 251 -12.46 4.55 -15.06
CA ASP A 251 -12.71 4.53 -13.62
C ASP A 251 -14.18 4.86 -13.33
N LEU A 252 -14.70 4.40 -12.19
CA LEU A 252 -16.07 4.70 -11.78
C LEU A 252 -16.21 6.13 -11.26
N ALA A 253 -15.13 6.73 -10.75
CA ALA A 253 -15.15 8.04 -10.11
C ALA A 253 -14.95 9.18 -11.13
N PRO A 254 -15.94 10.06 -11.37
CA PRO A 254 -15.80 11.19 -12.29
C PRO A 254 -14.63 12.11 -11.94
N ALA A 255 -14.43 12.38 -10.65
CA ALA A 255 -13.34 13.22 -10.16
C ALA A 255 -11.94 12.61 -10.43
N ALA A 256 -11.83 11.29 -10.43
CA ALA A 256 -10.58 10.61 -10.72
C ALA A 256 -10.21 10.71 -12.20
N ILE A 257 -11.19 10.52 -13.10
CA ILE A 257 -11.01 10.74 -14.54
C ILE A 257 -10.70 12.21 -14.85
N ALA A 258 -11.41 13.16 -14.25
CA ALA A 258 -11.10 14.58 -14.42
C ALA A 258 -9.66 14.93 -13.99
N ALA A 259 -9.18 14.34 -12.90
CA ALA A 259 -7.79 14.47 -12.48
C ALA A 259 -6.82 13.80 -13.46
N ALA A 260 -7.14 12.62 -14.00
CA ALA A 260 -6.32 11.96 -15.03
C ALA A 260 -6.21 12.80 -16.31
N ASP A 261 -7.32 13.38 -16.77
CA ASP A 261 -7.36 14.29 -17.93
C ASP A 261 -6.55 15.57 -17.65
N ALA A 262 -6.61 16.10 -16.42
CA ALA A 262 -5.79 17.23 -16.02
C ALA A 262 -4.29 16.89 -16.02
N HIS A 263 -3.90 15.78 -15.39
CA HIS A 263 -2.52 15.31 -15.41
C HIS A 263 -2.03 15.09 -16.84
N TRP A 264 -2.86 14.56 -17.74
CA TRP A 264 -2.48 14.35 -19.14
C TRP A 264 -2.07 15.66 -19.81
N ARG A 265 -2.90 16.70 -19.66
CA ARG A 265 -2.63 18.04 -20.17
C ARG A 265 -1.40 18.67 -19.51
N ASP A 266 -1.28 18.58 -18.19
CA ASP A 266 -0.21 19.22 -17.42
C ASP A 266 1.18 18.61 -17.70
N ASN A 267 1.21 17.38 -18.21
CA ASN A 267 2.41 16.72 -18.72
C ASN A 267 2.69 17.01 -20.21
N GLY A 268 1.94 17.92 -20.84
CA GLY A 268 2.15 18.33 -22.23
C GLY A 268 1.84 17.26 -23.27
N LEU A 269 1.06 16.23 -22.90
CA LEU A 269 0.72 15.14 -23.81
C LEU A 269 -0.41 15.55 -24.76
N ALA A 270 -0.35 15.08 -26.01
CA ALA A 270 -1.31 15.45 -27.04
C ALA A 270 -2.74 15.03 -26.62
N PRO A 271 -3.74 15.94 -26.60
CA PRO A 271 -5.10 15.62 -26.17
C PRO A 271 -5.77 14.51 -26.98
N THR A 272 -5.40 14.34 -28.25
CA THR A 272 -5.94 13.32 -29.15
C THR A 272 -5.47 11.89 -28.82
N ARG A 273 -4.43 11.75 -27.98
CA ARG A 273 -3.86 10.46 -27.59
C ARG A 273 -4.44 9.91 -26.28
N HIS A 274 -5.36 10.61 -25.62
CA HIS A 274 -5.98 10.16 -24.37
C HIS A 274 -7.49 10.26 -24.37
N ARG A 275 -8.11 9.27 -23.73
CA ARG A 275 -9.56 9.21 -23.53
C ARG A 275 -9.86 8.78 -22.10
N GLY A 276 -10.29 9.71 -21.27
CA GLY A 276 -10.95 9.43 -20.00
C GLY A 276 -12.37 8.88 -20.19
N VAL A 277 -12.73 7.83 -19.46
CA VAL A 277 -14.06 7.21 -19.50
C VAL A 277 -14.54 6.95 -18.07
N VAL A 278 -15.66 7.59 -17.71
CA VAL A 278 -16.33 7.35 -16.44
C VAL A 278 -17.30 6.18 -16.62
N ALA A 279 -16.92 4.99 -16.16
CA ALA A 279 -17.72 3.79 -16.31
C ALA A 279 -17.34 2.71 -15.29
N ASP A 280 -18.26 1.78 -15.02
CA ASP A 280 -17.91 0.50 -14.43
C ASP A 280 -17.01 -0.30 -15.39
N CYS A 281 -15.93 -0.87 -14.87
CA CYS A 281 -14.95 -1.57 -15.69
C CYS A 281 -15.53 -2.80 -16.40
N PHE A 282 -16.47 -3.54 -15.79
CA PHE A 282 -17.10 -4.69 -16.45
C PHE A 282 -17.98 -4.22 -17.61
N ALA A 283 -18.82 -3.20 -17.37
CA ALA A 283 -19.67 -2.63 -18.41
C ALA A 283 -18.85 -2.11 -19.61
N PHE A 284 -17.75 -1.39 -19.35
CA PHE A 284 -16.84 -0.93 -20.40
C PHE A 284 -16.22 -2.09 -21.19
N LEU A 285 -15.75 -3.13 -20.49
CA LEU A 285 -15.13 -4.30 -21.11
C LEU A 285 -16.12 -5.09 -21.98
N ASP A 286 -17.37 -5.26 -21.51
CA ASP A 286 -18.41 -5.94 -22.28
C ASP A 286 -18.74 -5.19 -23.57
N GLU A 287 -18.92 -3.87 -23.49
CA GLU A 287 -19.12 -3.01 -24.68
C GLU A 287 -17.91 -3.07 -25.62
N ALA A 288 -16.70 -3.02 -25.07
CA ALA A 288 -15.48 -3.09 -25.87
C ALA A 288 -15.28 -4.43 -26.57
N ALA A 289 -15.60 -5.54 -25.88
CA ALA A 289 -15.58 -6.87 -26.46
C ALA A 289 -16.61 -7.02 -27.58
N ALA A 290 -17.85 -6.56 -27.36
CA ALA A 290 -18.92 -6.56 -28.37
C ALA A 290 -18.53 -5.75 -29.62
N ALA A 291 -17.91 -4.58 -29.42
CA ALA A 291 -17.39 -3.74 -30.49
C ALA A 291 -16.07 -4.24 -31.11
N ARG A 292 -15.56 -5.41 -30.68
CA ARG A 292 -14.28 -5.99 -31.12
C ARG A 292 -13.08 -5.04 -30.97
N ARG A 293 -13.13 -4.10 -30.02
CA ARG A 293 -12.01 -3.21 -29.70
C ARG A 293 -10.89 -4.01 -29.03
N ARG A 294 -9.64 -3.68 -29.35
CA ARG A 294 -8.44 -4.33 -28.82
C ARG A 294 -7.38 -3.31 -28.42
N TRP A 295 -6.65 -3.64 -27.37
CA TRP A 295 -5.51 -2.87 -26.86
C TRP A 295 -4.28 -3.76 -26.76
N ASP A 296 -3.13 -3.17 -27.02
CA ASP A 296 -1.86 -3.87 -27.05
C ASP A 296 -1.29 -4.02 -25.64
N VAL A 297 -1.68 -3.15 -24.69
CA VAL A 297 -1.42 -3.27 -23.25
C VAL A 297 -2.71 -3.03 -22.47
N VAL A 298 -3.10 -3.94 -21.58
CA VAL A 298 -4.27 -3.82 -20.71
C VAL A 298 -3.85 -3.91 -19.24
N VAL A 299 -4.02 -2.82 -18.49
CA VAL A 299 -3.73 -2.72 -17.06
C VAL A 299 -5.00 -2.93 -16.24
N VAL A 300 -4.91 -3.86 -15.28
CA VAL A 300 -5.96 -4.26 -14.34
C VAL A 300 -5.41 -4.05 -12.92
N ASP A 301 -5.68 -2.88 -12.32
CA ASP A 301 -5.29 -2.57 -10.94
C ASP A 301 -6.53 -2.22 -10.07
N PRO A 302 -7.39 -3.21 -9.77
CA PRO A 302 -8.63 -2.95 -9.05
C PRO A 302 -8.39 -2.73 -7.55
N PRO A 303 -9.36 -2.09 -6.86
CA PRO A 303 -9.36 -2.08 -5.40
C PRO A 303 -9.40 -3.51 -4.84
N SER A 304 -9.00 -3.68 -3.58
CA SER A 304 -9.08 -5.00 -2.94
C SER A 304 -10.52 -5.53 -2.90
N PHE A 305 -10.72 -6.71 -3.50
CA PHE A 305 -11.96 -7.49 -3.39
C PHE A 305 -12.01 -8.38 -2.14
N ALA A 306 -10.86 -8.66 -1.51
CA ALA A 306 -10.77 -9.46 -0.29
C ALA A 306 -10.52 -8.55 0.92
N ALA A 307 -11.60 -8.05 1.51
CA ALA A 307 -11.54 -7.20 2.71
C ALA A 307 -11.23 -8.00 4.00
N SER A 308 -11.38 -9.33 3.96
CA SER A 308 -11.09 -10.25 5.06
C SER A 308 -10.73 -11.63 4.51
N GLU A 309 -10.19 -12.49 5.37
CA GLU A 309 -9.88 -13.89 5.03
C GLU A 309 -11.15 -14.66 4.58
N ALA A 310 -12.29 -14.42 5.24
CA ALA A 310 -13.56 -15.04 4.87
C ALA A 310 -14.08 -14.64 3.47
N ALA A 311 -13.72 -13.44 3.00
CA ALA A 311 -14.13 -12.95 1.67
C ALA A 311 -13.26 -13.50 0.52
N ARG A 312 -12.19 -14.24 0.83
CA ARG A 312 -11.20 -14.70 -0.14
C ARG A 312 -11.79 -15.49 -1.32
N PRO A 313 -12.70 -16.48 -1.15
CA PRO A 313 -13.25 -17.22 -2.29
C PRO A 313 -14.01 -16.33 -3.28
N SER A 314 -14.81 -15.38 -2.77
CA SER A 314 -15.54 -14.42 -3.61
C SER A 314 -14.59 -13.47 -4.34
N ALA A 315 -13.52 -13.02 -3.65
CA ALA A 315 -12.50 -12.19 -4.26
C ALA A 315 -11.79 -12.89 -5.42
N VAL A 316 -11.40 -14.16 -5.25
CA VAL A 316 -10.79 -14.98 -6.31
C VAL A 316 -11.71 -15.04 -7.53
N ALA A 317 -13.01 -15.31 -7.33
CA ALA A 317 -13.97 -15.33 -8.44
C ALA A 317 -14.10 -13.97 -9.15
N ALA A 318 -14.14 -12.87 -8.40
CA ALA A 318 -14.21 -11.52 -8.96
C ALA A 318 -12.96 -11.15 -9.76
N TYR A 319 -11.77 -11.44 -9.23
CA TYR A 319 -10.50 -11.24 -9.95
C TYR A 319 -10.43 -12.08 -11.22
N THR A 320 -10.84 -13.35 -11.18
CA THR A 320 -10.84 -14.24 -12.36
C THR A 320 -11.77 -13.71 -13.44
N ARG A 321 -12.98 -13.24 -13.07
CA ARG A 321 -13.93 -12.64 -14.01
C ARG A 321 -13.37 -11.37 -14.66
N LEU A 322 -12.77 -10.48 -13.86
CA LEU A 322 -12.19 -9.23 -14.38
C LEU A 322 -11.03 -9.48 -15.34
N ASN A 323 -10.10 -10.37 -14.96
CA ASN A 323 -8.98 -10.74 -15.83
C ASN A 323 -9.45 -11.43 -17.11
N ARG A 324 -10.52 -12.24 -17.06
CA ARG A 324 -11.08 -12.87 -18.26
C ARG A 324 -11.65 -11.84 -19.23
N ALA A 325 -12.39 -10.87 -18.72
CA ALA A 325 -12.94 -9.77 -19.52
C ALA A 325 -11.82 -8.87 -20.09
N ALA A 326 -10.77 -8.59 -19.31
CA ALA A 326 -9.59 -7.86 -19.77
C ALA A 326 -8.87 -8.61 -20.91
N LEU A 327 -8.61 -9.92 -20.74
CA LEU A 327 -8.02 -10.77 -21.79
C LEU A 327 -8.86 -10.81 -23.08
N ALA A 328 -10.19 -10.69 -22.98
CA ALA A 328 -11.07 -10.64 -24.14
C ALA A 328 -10.84 -9.40 -25.03
N VAL A 329 -10.29 -8.32 -24.45
CA VAL A 329 -9.97 -7.07 -25.17
C VAL A 329 -8.47 -6.83 -25.34
N THR A 330 -7.60 -7.67 -24.77
CA THR A 330 -6.17 -7.69 -25.11
C THR A 330 -5.97 -8.19 -26.54
N ALA A 331 -5.15 -7.49 -27.33
CA ALA A 331 -4.77 -7.89 -28.67
C ALA A 331 -4.01 -9.24 -28.66
N PRO A 332 -4.00 -9.99 -29.78
CA PRO A 332 -3.03 -11.06 -29.97
C PRO A 332 -1.61 -10.53 -29.74
N ASP A 333 -0.78 -11.31 -29.03
CA ASP A 333 0.59 -10.93 -28.63
C ASP A 333 0.67 -9.66 -27.75
N GLY A 334 -0.47 -9.20 -27.23
CA GLY A 334 -0.57 -8.06 -26.33
C GLY A 334 -0.31 -8.43 -24.87
N LEU A 335 -0.08 -7.41 -24.05
CA LEU A 335 0.29 -7.57 -22.65
C LEU A 335 -0.91 -7.34 -21.73
N LEU A 336 -1.17 -8.29 -20.82
CA LEU A 336 -1.99 -8.10 -19.64
C LEU A 336 -1.10 -7.76 -18.44
N VAL A 337 -1.43 -6.66 -17.75
CA VAL A 337 -0.87 -6.29 -16.46
C VAL A 337 -1.94 -6.52 -15.40
N SER A 338 -1.75 -7.50 -14.52
CA SER A 338 -2.74 -7.87 -13.51
C SER A 338 -2.21 -7.64 -12.10
N ALA A 339 -2.88 -6.81 -11.31
CA ALA A 339 -2.45 -6.44 -9.97
C ALA A 339 -3.48 -6.80 -8.87
N SER A 340 -2.97 -7.00 -7.66
CA SER A 340 -3.76 -7.15 -6.45
C SER A 340 -3.03 -6.54 -5.25
N CYS A 341 -3.71 -5.65 -4.53
CA CYS A 341 -3.24 -5.05 -3.28
C CYS A 341 -3.79 -5.75 -2.02
N SER A 342 -4.46 -6.90 -2.15
CA SER A 342 -5.02 -7.63 -1.00
C SER A 342 -3.97 -8.46 -0.28
N SER A 343 -3.80 -8.29 1.04
CA SER A 343 -2.95 -9.16 1.86
C SER A 343 -3.41 -10.62 1.93
N HIS A 344 -4.65 -10.92 1.51
CA HIS A 344 -5.23 -12.27 1.54
C HIS A 344 -5.14 -13.02 0.20
N ILE A 345 -4.61 -12.37 -0.84
CA ILE A 345 -4.32 -12.96 -2.13
C ILE A 345 -2.81 -12.93 -2.27
N ASP A 346 -2.15 -14.09 -2.32
CA ASP A 346 -0.71 -14.12 -2.54
C ASP A 346 -0.37 -14.12 -4.06
N GLU A 347 0.92 -14.26 -4.38
CA GLU A 347 1.35 -14.30 -5.78
C GLU A 347 0.92 -15.59 -6.48
N ALA A 348 0.90 -16.72 -5.78
CA ALA A 348 0.48 -18.00 -6.35
C ALA A 348 -1.01 -17.98 -6.68
N ASP A 349 -1.82 -17.36 -5.81
CA ASP A 349 -3.24 -17.11 -6.05
C ASP A 349 -3.46 -16.26 -7.30
N LEU A 350 -2.72 -15.15 -7.43
CA LEU A 350 -2.86 -14.27 -8.60
C LEU A 350 -2.47 -14.99 -9.89
N ARG A 351 -1.44 -15.84 -9.86
CA ARG A 351 -1.07 -16.71 -11.00
C ARG A 351 -2.19 -17.68 -11.34
N ALA A 352 -2.78 -18.34 -10.36
CA ALA A 352 -3.90 -19.27 -10.56
C ALA A 352 -5.14 -18.57 -11.11
N ILE A 353 -5.45 -17.37 -10.61
CA ILE A 353 -6.52 -16.49 -11.11
C ILE A 353 -6.31 -16.17 -12.59
N VAL A 354 -5.12 -15.73 -12.98
CA VAL A 354 -4.83 -15.36 -14.39
C VAL A 354 -4.87 -16.61 -15.29
N ALA A 355 -4.33 -17.73 -14.84
CA ALA A 355 -4.41 -19.00 -15.57
C ALA A 355 -5.86 -19.43 -15.81
N ALA A 356 -6.71 -19.38 -14.79
CA ALA A 356 -8.14 -19.70 -14.91
C ALA A 356 -8.91 -18.68 -15.76
N ALA A 357 -8.50 -17.41 -15.75
CA ALA A 357 -9.08 -16.36 -16.58
C ALA A 357 -8.77 -16.57 -18.07
N GLY A 358 -7.56 -17.05 -18.38
CA GLY A 358 -7.07 -17.30 -19.74
C GLY A 358 -7.26 -18.73 -20.24
N ALA A 359 -8.17 -19.52 -19.67
CA ALA A 359 -8.41 -20.89 -20.11
C ALA A 359 -8.60 -20.96 -21.64
N GLY A 360 -7.82 -21.83 -22.30
CA GLY A 360 -7.79 -21.95 -23.77
C GLY A 360 -6.85 -20.98 -24.49
N ARG A 361 -6.05 -20.18 -23.76
CA ARG A 361 -4.99 -19.32 -24.29
C ARG A 361 -3.62 -19.78 -23.79
N ASP A 362 -2.59 -19.55 -24.60
CA ASP A 362 -1.21 -19.85 -24.25
C ASP A 362 -0.57 -18.65 -23.54
N LEU A 363 -0.78 -18.53 -22.24
CA LEU A 363 -0.27 -17.39 -21.45
C LEU A 363 1.15 -17.65 -20.94
N ARG A 364 1.98 -16.60 -20.91
CA ARG A 364 3.34 -16.61 -20.32
C ARG A 364 3.49 -15.48 -19.32
N VAL A 365 3.82 -15.82 -18.08
CA VAL A 365 4.19 -14.80 -17.08
C VAL A 365 5.62 -14.36 -17.35
N LEU A 366 5.79 -13.12 -17.78
CA LEU A 366 7.09 -12.52 -18.07
C LEU A 366 7.77 -12.03 -16.78
N GLU A 367 7.00 -11.39 -15.90
CA GLU A 367 7.49 -10.85 -14.64
C GLU A 367 6.44 -10.96 -13.54
N ALA A 368 6.93 -11.13 -12.30
CA ALA A 368 6.14 -10.94 -11.10
C ALA A 368 6.82 -9.86 -10.23
N ARG A 369 6.04 -8.87 -9.81
CA ARG A 369 6.52 -7.67 -9.13
C ARG A 369 5.69 -7.41 -7.87
N GLY A 370 6.29 -6.65 -6.95
CA GLY A 370 5.65 -6.22 -5.70
C GLY A 370 5.49 -4.69 -5.66
N ALA A 371 5.38 -4.16 -4.44
CA ALA A 371 5.45 -2.73 -4.19
C ALA A 371 6.86 -2.19 -4.44
N ASP A 372 6.95 -0.88 -4.69
CA ASP A 372 8.21 -0.19 -4.95
C ASP A 372 9.16 -0.16 -3.73
N ALA A 373 10.41 0.24 -3.95
CA ALA A 373 11.50 0.12 -2.97
C ALA A 373 11.29 0.93 -1.67
N ASP A 374 10.45 1.97 -1.68
CA ASP A 374 10.05 2.71 -0.48
C ASP A 374 8.99 1.99 0.38
N HIS A 375 8.49 0.83 -0.08
CA HIS A 375 7.61 -0.09 0.65
C HIS A 375 8.33 -1.42 0.95
N PRO A 376 9.39 -1.40 1.77
CA PRO A 376 10.18 -2.59 2.05
C PRO A 376 9.33 -3.66 2.74
N VAL A 377 9.69 -4.92 2.55
CA VAL A 377 9.12 -6.04 3.28
C VAL A 377 10.17 -6.62 4.20
N ARG A 378 9.90 -6.66 5.50
CA ARG A 378 10.80 -7.30 6.46
C ARG A 378 10.76 -8.82 6.24
N ALA A 379 11.93 -9.45 6.17
CA ALA A 379 12.05 -10.89 5.89
C ALA A 379 11.26 -11.78 6.88
N GLY A 380 11.25 -11.42 8.17
CA GLY A 380 10.48 -12.10 9.22
C GLY A 380 8.99 -11.75 9.26
N PHE A 381 8.48 -11.01 8.27
CA PHE A 381 7.10 -10.53 8.21
C PHE A 381 6.57 -10.57 6.76
N PRO A 382 6.33 -11.78 6.21
CA PRO A 382 5.89 -11.95 4.83
C PRO A 382 4.52 -11.30 4.55
N GLU A 383 3.66 -11.13 5.56
CA GLU A 383 2.37 -10.44 5.43
C GLU A 383 2.53 -8.97 5.00
N GLY A 384 3.72 -8.38 5.18
CA GLY A 384 4.07 -7.07 4.65
C GLY A 384 4.09 -7.01 3.11
N ARG A 385 4.18 -8.14 2.40
CA ARG A 385 4.14 -8.20 0.92
C ARG A 385 2.69 -8.20 0.42
N TYR A 386 2.02 -7.06 0.54
CA TYR A 386 0.60 -6.95 0.19
C TYR A 386 0.31 -6.72 -1.30
N LEU A 387 1.24 -6.10 -2.06
CA LEU A 387 1.06 -5.83 -3.49
C LEU A 387 1.69 -6.94 -4.33
N LYS A 388 0.94 -7.46 -5.30
CA LYS A 388 1.44 -8.34 -6.36
C LYS A 388 0.98 -7.81 -7.71
N LEU A 389 1.86 -7.89 -8.70
CA LEU A 389 1.56 -7.56 -10.09
C LEU A 389 2.23 -8.58 -11.01
N LEU A 390 1.48 -9.07 -11.99
CA LEU A 390 1.97 -9.96 -13.05
C LEU A 390 1.94 -9.25 -14.39
N LEU A 391 3.04 -9.38 -15.14
CA LEU A 391 3.10 -9.05 -16.57
C LEU A 391 2.93 -10.35 -17.35
N VAL A 392 1.88 -10.45 -18.17
CA VAL A 392 1.46 -11.68 -18.84
C VAL A 392 1.24 -11.41 -20.33
N ALA A 393 1.95 -12.15 -21.17
CA ALA A 393 1.75 -12.18 -22.63
C ALA A 393 0.89 -13.37 -23.04
#